data_AF-A0A9E5ZLQ7-F1
#
_entry.id   AF-A0A9E5ZLQ7-F1
#
_cell.length_a   1.000
_cell.length_b   1.000
_cell.length_c   1.000
_cell.angle_alpha   90.00
_cell.angle_beta   90.00
_cell.angle_gamma   90.00
#
_symmetry.space_group_name_H-M   'P 1'
#
loop_
_entity.id
_entity.type
_entity.pdbx_description
1 polymer ?
#
loop_
_entity_poly.entity_id
_entity_poly.type
_entity_poly.pdbx_seq_one_letter_code
_entity_poly.pdbx_strand_id
1 'polypeptide(L)' 'MKKRTYIIAFLTFFSFGIGTMFEFFHWPYRGFIMFAGFILLNFALLPSFFMDKYKGASANV' A
#
# COMPACT_ATOMS: atom_id res chain seq x y z
N MET A 1 -2.53 -15.53 -10.15
CA MET A 1 -2.46 -14.43 -9.17
C MET A 1 -1.22 -14.62 -8.31
N LYS A 2 -0.22 -13.75 -8.45
CA LYS A 2 1.10 -13.98 -7.84
C LYS A 2 0.99 -13.69 -6.34
N LYS A 3 1.25 -14.69 -5.50
CA LYS A 3 1.23 -14.61 -4.01
C LYS A 3 1.93 -13.35 -3.47
N ARG A 4 2.93 -12.85 -4.19
CA ARG A 4 3.67 -11.62 -3.93
C ARG A 4 2.78 -10.37 -3.87
N THR A 5 1.83 -10.21 -4.79
CA THR A 5 0.94 -9.03 -4.84
C THR A 5 0.05 -8.97 -3.60
N TYR A 6 -0.44 -10.12 -3.12
CA TYR A 6 -1.22 -10.21 -1.89
C TYR A 6 -0.41 -9.85 -0.64
N ILE A 7 0.84 -10.31 -0.54
CA ILE A 7 1.71 -9.99 0.60
C ILE A 7 2.00 -8.48 0.64
N ILE A 8 2.30 -7.88 -0.51
CA ILE A 8 2.56 -6.43 -0.61
C ILE A 8 1.31 -5.63 -0.28
N ALA A 9 0.14 -6.06 -0.77
CA ALA A 9 -1.13 -5.42 -0.47
C ALA A 9 -1.46 -5.49 1.03
N PHE A 10 -1.29 -6.67 1.65
CA PHE A 10 -1.50 -6.86 3.09
C PHE A 10 -0.57 -5.97 3.90
N LEU A 11 0.74 -5.96 3.59
CA LEU A 11 1.72 -5.16 4.31
C LEU A 11 1.40 -3.66 4.21
N THR A 12 0.99 -3.21 3.02
CA THR A 12 0.64 -1.81 2.77
C THR A 12 -0.62 -1.40 3.54
N PHE A 13 -1.66 -2.23 3.52
CA PHE A 13 -2.90 -1.96 4.26
C PHE A 13 -2.67 -2.00 5.77
N PHE A 14 -1.84 -2.93 6.24
CA PHE A 14 -1.51 -3.07 7.65
C PHE A 14 -0.72 -1.84 8.16
N SER A 15 0.32 -1.41 7.44
CA SER A 15 1.05 -0.19 7.78
C SER A 15 0.18 1.06 7.71
N PHE A 16 -0.76 1.13 6.76
CA PHE A 16 -1.72 2.24 6.66
C PHE A 16 -2.72 2.25 7.83
N GLY A 17 -3.23 1.08 8.23
CA GLY A 17 -4.10 0.91 9.38
C GLY A 17 -3.42 1.34 10.68
N ILE A 18 -2.16 0.96 10.88
CA ILE A 18 -1.34 1.43 12.01
C ILE A 18 -1.19 2.95 11.96
N GLY A 19 -0.83 3.53 10.80
CA GLY A 19 -0.71 4.99 10.67
C GLY A 19 -2.00 5.73 11.01
N THR A 20 -3.15 5.19 10.59
CA THR A 20 -4.48 5.74 10.93
C THR A 20 -4.76 5.65 12.43
N MET A 21 -4.40 4.53 13.06
CA MET A 21 -4.58 4.34 14.50
C MET A 21 -3.75 5.37 15.30
N PHE A 22 -2.52 5.65 14.88
CA PHE A 22 -1.65 6.67 15.49
C PHE A 22 -2.19 8.10 15.29
N GLU A 23 -2.86 8.38 14.16
CA GLU A 23 -3.58 9.64 13.92
C GLU A 23 -4.70 9.84 14.96
N PHE A 24 -5.49 8.78 15.23
CA PHE A 24 -6.57 8.81 16.23
C PHE A 24 -6.07 9.06 17.65
N PHE A 25 -4.94 8.45 18.04
CA PHE A 25 -4.37 8.60 19.39
C PHE A 25 -3.71 9.96 19.67
N HIS A 26 -3.79 10.92 18.73
CA HIS A 26 -3.30 12.29 18.90
C HIS A 26 -1.80 12.44 19.23
N TRP A 27 -1.02 11.38 19.04
CA TRP A 27 0.38 11.35 19.45
C TRP A 27 1.21 12.41 18.68
N PRO A 28 2.29 12.98 19.26
CA PRO A 28 3.16 13.84 18.50
C PRO A 28 3.78 13.03 17.34
N TYR A 29 4.00 13.67 16.19
CA TYR A 29 4.46 13.03 14.94
C TYR A 29 3.45 12.20 14.14
N ARG A 30 2.17 12.17 14.55
CA ARG A 30 1.10 11.45 13.84
C ARG A 30 0.99 11.74 12.34
N GLY A 31 1.05 13.03 11.95
CA GLY A 31 1.01 13.41 10.52
C GLY A 31 2.19 12.88 9.70
N PHE A 32 3.37 12.68 10.30
CA PHE A 32 4.54 12.14 9.61
C PHE A 32 4.37 10.64 9.30
N ILE A 33 3.80 9.89 10.26
CA ILE A 33 3.52 8.46 10.10
C ILE A 33 2.39 8.24 9.08
N MET A 34 1.36 9.09 9.14
CA MET A 34 0.24 9.07 8.19
C MET A 34 0.73 9.38 6.76
N PHE A 35 1.58 10.39 6.60
CA PHE A 35 2.19 10.74 5.32
C PHE A 35 3.07 9.61 4.74
N ALA A 36 3.88 8.96 5.58
CA ALA A 36 4.68 7.81 5.16
C ALA A 36 3.81 6.62 4.71
N GLY A 37 2.71 6.34 5.43
CA GLY A 37 1.72 5.33 5.04
C GLY A 37 1.02 5.69 3.72
N PHE A 38 0.72 6.97 3.50
CA PHE A 38 0.09 7.47 2.28
C PHE A 38 0.99 7.34 1.05
N ILE A 39 2.29 7.62 1.21
CA ILE A 39 3.32 7.39 0.18
C ILE A 39 3.42 5.90 -0.14
N LEU A 40 3.45 5.02 0.87
CA LEU A 40 3.44 3.57 0.65
C LEU A 40 2.20 3.11 -0.12
N LEU A 41 1.01 3.65 0.20
CA LEU A 41 -0.21 3.33 -0.54
C LEU A 41 -0.12 3.78 -2.01
N ASN A 42 0.34 5.00 -2.27
CA ASN A 42 0.43 5.54 -3.62
C ASN A 42 1.58 4.92 -4.44
N PHE A 43 2.73 4.66 -3.83
CA PHE A 43 3.94 4.24 -4.55
C PHE A 43 4.30 2.76 -4.41
N ALA A 44 3.73 2.01 -3.45
CA ALA A 44 3.91 0.56 -3.38
C ALA A 44 2.69 -0.20 -3.89
N LEU A 45 1.46 0.24 -3.53
CA LEU A 45 0.24 -0.46 -3.94
C LEU A 45 -0.10 -0.20 -5.41
N LEU A 46 -0.16 1.07 -5.85
CA LEU A 46 -0.53 1.39 -7.24
C LEU A 46 0.40 0.74 -8.28
N PRO A 47 1.74 0.88 -8.23
CA PRO A 47 2.58 0.26 -9.24
C PRO A 47 2.55 -1.27 -9.17
N SER A 48 2.43 -1.86 -7.98
CA SER A 48 2.24 -3.32 -7.84
C SER A 48 0.94 -3.80 -8.50
N PHE A 49 -0.14 -3.03 -8.34
CA PHE A 49 -1.44 -3.31 -8.97
C PHE A 49 -1.43 -3.11 -10.48
N PHE A 50 -0.85 -1.99 -10.96
CA PHE A 50 -0.72 -1.71 -12.39
C PHE A 50 0.18 -2.72 -13.09
N MET A 51 1.28 -3.16 -12.47
CA MET A 51 2.16 -4.18 -13.04
C MET A 51 1.50 -5.56 -13.14
N ASP A 52 0.65 -5.94 -12.19
CA ASP A 52 -0.10 -7.19 -12.27
C ASP A 52 -1.15 -7.12 -13.40
N LYS A 53 -1.84 -5.98 -13.54
CA LYS A 53 -2.76 -5.70 -14.64
C LYS A 53 -2.08 -5.67 -16.01
N TYR A 54 -0.93 -5.01 -16.15
CA TYR A 54 -0.17 -4.97 -17.41
C TYR A 54 0.34 -6.34 -17.83
N LYS A 55 0.80 -7.16 -16.87
CA LYS A 55 1.21 -8.54 -17.14
C LYS A 55 0.03 -9.46 -17.48
N GLY A 56 -1.16 -9.19 -16.97
CA GLY A 56 -2.38 -9.88 -17.38
C GLY A 56 -2.88 -9.46 -18.77
N ALA A 57 -2.67 -8.20 -19.15
CA ALA A 57 -3.04 -7.67 -20.47
C ALA A 57 -2.12 -8.21 -21.59
N SER A 58 -0.80 -8.25 -21.36
CA SER A 58 0.17 -8.74 -22.36
C SER A 58 0.19 -10.26 -22.54
N ALA A 59 -0.56 -11.01 -21.73
CA ALA A 59 -0.71 -12.47 -21.85
C ALA A 59 -1.96 -12.90 -22.64
N ASN A 60 -2.75 -11.93 -23.15
CA ASN A 60 -3.94 -12.17 -23.98
C ASN A 60 -3.80 -11.53 -25.38
N VAL A 61 -2.57 -11.39 -25.89
CA VAL A 61 -2.28 -10.98 -27.28
C VAL A 61 -1.47 -12.05 -27.97
#